data_AF-A0A077S2Z6-F1
#
_entry.id   AF-A0A077S2Z6-F1
#
_cell.length_a   1.000
_cell.length_b   1.000
_cell.length_c   1.000
_cell.angle_alpha   90.00
_cell.angle_beta   90.00
_cell.angle_gamma   90.00
#
_symmetry.space_group_name_H-M   'P 1'
#
loop_
_entity.id
_entity.type
_entity.pdbx_description
1 polymer ?
#
loop_
_entity_poly.entity_id
_entity_poly.type
_entity_poly.pdbx_seq_one_letter_code
_entity_poly.pdbx_strand_id
1 'polypeptide(L)'
;MYGKRLRTIGDDHVTRVTEAESMEQDIRVLLDQIHGFYKKALNRLPVKGIRSLAPRLLKAGLCIGFLDPISNIILNTISYCPSPLPSLEEGVLARKTILSKIITDTDDPRVFELPLDAHAAHSMTVARRSLEGLVSFLIYYYRYLAEAEALRYLRLAGADLLVAVWLIDQDRNKPSVSVSDLLDRKPPFDISSPTTKIALRCAAASARHPEPAILVSTSLLLASSLGNVSEYLHRHPRLSIRMVRCLRQWLSLQDCRDMPPMDIWRPMYLATLRLAVGKRKEKKENTTSGYTESLKLLLLDKIHELYLDALSKLSGDGLCKRLACSLLKAGYCYGPMDPVSNIILNTVWYGSTFSTHHEFELSFEVDMICTNALMRIECCSLYGLVAYMHTLFSALTDHDAIWYLLISNADIRSAIKMAEVDGHSVCYDNDPYREAARASWHPDTDALVKFFSYP
;
A
#
# COMPACT_ATOMS: atom_id res chain seq x y z
N MET A 1 21.24 20.57 20.21
CA MET A 1 20.46 19.33 20.01
C MET A 1 21.29 18.27 19.27
N TYR A 2 22.42 17.85 19.83
CA TYR A 2 23.20 16.70 19.36
C TYR A 2 23.24 15.69 20.51
N GLY A 3 22.86 14.44 20.29
CA GLY A 3 23.03 13.37 21.29
C GLY A 3 21.80 12.52 21.64
N LYS A 4 20.64 12.68 20.98
CA LYS A 4 19.55 11.70 21.13
C LYS A 4 19.74 10.58 20.11
N ARG A 5 19.93 9.34 20.59
CA ARG A 5 19.88 8.14 19.76
C ARG A 5 18.51 8.10 19.08
N LEU A 6 18.49 8.14 17.75
CA LEU A 6 17.31 7.75 16.98
C LEU A 6 17.01 6.30 17.38
N ARG A 7 15.86 6.05 18.04
CA ARG A 7 15.28 4.72 17.95
C ARG A 7 14.87 4.57 16.49
N THR A 8 15.66 3.84 15.74
CA THR A 8 15.27 3.32 14.43
C THR A 8 14.01 2.50 14.65
N ILE A 9 12.98 2.77 13.85
CA ILE A 9 11.85 1.87 13.75
C ILE A 9 12.43 0.54 13.22
N GLY A 10 12.26 -0.56 13.96
CA GLY A 10 12.64 -1.90 13.52
C GLY A 10 14.00 -2.47 13.97
N ASP A 11 14.52 -2.09 15.15
CA ASP A 11 15.81 -2.60 15.68
C ASP A 11 15.78 -4.00 16.33
N ASP A 12 14.70 -4.76 16.15
CA ASP A 12 14.62 -6.13 16.66
C ASP A 12 15.23 -7.12 15.64
N HIS A 13 16.48 -7.52 15.87
CA HIS A 13 17.19 -8.48 15.01
C HIS A 13 16.52 -9.87 14.96
N VAL A 14 15.75 -10.24 15.98
CA VAL A 14 15.07 -11.54 16.07
C VAL A 14 13.82 -11.59 15.18
N THR A 15 13.08 -10.48 15.03
CA THR A 15 11.91 -10.39 14.13
C THR A 15 12.31 -10.45 12.66
N ARG A 16 13.45 -9.88 12.27
CA ARG A 16 13.88 -9.86 10.85
C ARG A 16 14.18 -11.25 10.28
N VAL A 17 14.74 -12.15 11.08
CA VAL A 17 15.02 -13.54 10.63
C VAL A 17 13.71 -14.32 10.44
N THR A 18 12.76 -14.18 11.38
CA THR A 18 11.45 -14.81 11.26
C THR A 18 10.59 -14.23 10.13
N GLU A 19 10.76 -12.95 9.81
CA GLU A 19 10.09 -12.29 8.69
C GLU A 19 10.63 -12.78 7.34
N ALA A 20 11.95 -12.96 7.21
CA ALA A 20 12.55 -13.49 5.99
C ALA A 20 12.10 -14.94 5.69
N GLU A 21 12.10 -15.82 6.69
CA GLU A 21 11.59 -17.20 6.53
C GLU A 21 10.09 -17.22 6.19
N SER A 22 9.30 -16.32 6.80
CA SER A 22 7.89 -16.15 6.46
C SER A 22 7.69 -15.66 5.02
N MET A 23 8.52 -14.73 4.55
CA MET A 23 8.45 -14.21 3.18
C MET A 23 8.77 -15.28 2.15
N GLU A 24 9.79 -16.11 2.38
CA GLU A 24 10.10 -17.23 1.50
C GLU A 24 8.92 -18.19 1.37
N GLN A 25 8.26 -18.49 2.49
CA GLN A 25 7.07 -19.34 2.50
C GLN A 25 5.90 -18.71 1.73
N ASP A 26 5.64 -17.42 1.91
CA ASP A 26 4.62 -16.69 1.16
C ASP A 26 4.92 -16.72 -0.35
N ILE A 27 6.17 -16.52 -0.75
CA ILE A 27 6.62 -16.60 -2.14
C ILE A 27 6.39 -18.00 -2.73
N ARG A 28 6.75 -19.07 -2.00
CA ARG A 28 6.52 -20.45 -2.46
C ARG A 28 5.03 -20.72 -2.74
N VAL A 29 4.16 -20.36 -1.79
CA VAL A 29 2.71 -20.54 -1.92
C VAL A 29 2.15 -19.75 -3.10
N LEU A 30 2.57 -18.49 -3.24
CA LEU A 30 2.14 -17.64 -4.35
C LEU A 30 2.59 -18.17 -5.71
N LEU A 31 3.84 -18.60 -5.82
CA LEU A 31 4.35 -19.19 -7.07
C LEU A 31 3.57 -20.44 -7.46
N ASP A 32 3.24 -21.32 -6.51
CA ASP A 32 2.42 -22.50 -6.79
C ASP A 32 1.01 -22.15 -7.31
N GLN A 33 0.38 -21.12 -6.73
CA GLN A 33 -0.90 -20.62 -7.23
C GLN A 33 -0.77 -20.06 -8.65
N ILE A 34 0.25 -19.22 -8.89
CA ILE A 34 0.54 -18.60 -10.19
C ILE A 34 0.85 -19.68 -11.25
N HIS A 35 1.63 -20.71 -10.90
CA HIS A 35 1.87 -21.89 -11.75
C HIS A 35 0.54 -22.55 -12.17
N GLY A 36 -0.41 -22.68 -11.23
CA GLY A 36 -1.76 -23.15 -11.49
C GLY A 36 -2.51 -22.28 -12.50
N PHE A 37 -2.43 -20.95 -12.38
CA PHE A 37 -3.06 -20.02 -13.31
C PHE A 37 -2.48 -20.13 -14.72
N TYR A 38 -1.16 -20.19 -14.87
CA TYR A 38 -0.53 -20.38 -16.16
C TYR A 38 -0.87 -21.72 -16.81
N LYS A 39 -0.90 -22.82 -16.04
CA LYS A 39 -1.34 -24.13 -16.55
C LYS A 39 -2.78 -24.07 -17.07
N LYS A 40 -3.68 -23.41 -16.34
CA LYS A 40 -5.06 -23.18 -16.76
C LYS A 40 -5.08 -22.33 -18.03
N ALA A 41 -4.46 -21.15 -18.05
CA ALA A 41 -4.43 -20.26 -19.22
C ALA A 41 -3.88 -20.97 -20.48
N LEU A 42 -2.79 -21.73 -20.35
CA LEU A 42 -2.21 -22.52 -21.44
C LEU A 42 -3.15 -23.60 -21.97
N ASN A 43 -4.03 -24.16 -21.13
CA ASN A 43 -5.07 -25.12 -21.55
C ASN A 43 -6.23 -24.44 -22.30
N ARG A 44 -6.44 -23.14 -22.06
CA ARG A 44 -7.51 -22.36 -22.70
C ARG A 44 -7.06 -21.78 -24.04
N LEU A 45 -5.77 -21.47 -24.22
CA LEU A 45 -5.23 -20.86 -25.44
C LEU A 45 -5.02 -21.89 -26.57
N PRO A 46 -5.39 -21.58 -27.83
CA PRO A 46 -5.20 -22.46 -28.97
C PRO A 46 -3.75 -22.41 -29.50
N VAL A 47 -2.75 -22.68 -28.65
CA VAL A 47 -1.31 -22.57 -28.98
C VAL A 47 -0.86 -23.49 -30.12
N LYS A 48 -1.55 -24.62 -30.34
CA LYS A 48 -1.31 -25.50 -31.48
C LYS A 48 -1.75 -24.86 -32.81
N GLY A 49 -2.83 -24.09 -32.78
CA GLY A 49 -3.43 -23.44 -33.95
C GLY A 49 -2.84 -22.06 -34.27
N ILE A 50 -2.30 -21.35 -33.26
CA ILE A 50 -1.64 -20.06 -33.42
C ILE A 50 -0.27 -20.14 -32.73
N ARG A 51 0.77 -20.45 -33.53
CA ARG A 51 2.13 -20.70 -33.02
C ARG A 51 2.72 -19.52 -32.25
N SER A 52 2.41 -18.29 -32.67
CA SER A 52 2.88 -17.06 -32.02
C SER A 52 2.31 -16.81 -30.61
N LEU A 53 1.27 -17.54 -30.17
CA LEU A 53 0.73 -17.37 -28.81
C LEU A 53 1.70 -17.86 -27.72
N ALA A 54 2.44 -18.95 -27.95
CA ALA A 54 3.39 -19.47 -26.97
C ALA A 54 4.52 -18.47 -26.64
N PRO A 55 5.25 -17.89 -27.60
CA PRO A 55 6.27 -16.89 -27.29
C PRO A 55 5.66 -15.60 -26.73
N ARG A 56 4.45 -15.20 -27.15
CA ARG A 56 3.74 -14.04 -26.57
C ARG A 56 3.38 -14.27 -25.09
N LEU A 57 2.91 -15.47 -24.75
CA LEU A 57 2.59 -15.85 -23.37
C LEU A 57 3.81 -15.71 -22.46
N LEU A 58 4.96 -16.23 -22.90
CA LEU A 58 6.20 -16.19 -22.12
C LEU A 58 6.80 -14.78 -22.01
N LYS A 59 6.60 -13.93 -23.01
CA LYS A 59 7.14 -12.56 -23.01
C LYS A 59 6.25 -11.56 -22.27
N ALA A 60 4.94 -11.61 -22.51
CA ALA A 60 3.99 -10.55 -22.16
C ALA A 60 2.71 -11.04 -21.47
N GLY A 61 2.47 -12.35 -21.39
CA GLY A 61 1.30 -12.93 -20.73
C GLY A 61 1.37 -12.87 -19.20
N LEU A 62 1.59 -11.67 -18.65
CA LEU A 62 1.75 -11.44 -17.22
C LEU A 62 0.40 -11.54 -16.48
N CYS A 63 0.44 -12.01 -15.24
CA CYS A 63 -0.73 -12.12 -14.36
C CYS A 63 -1.08 -10.79 -13.67
N ILE A 64 -0.99 -9.67 -14.37
CA ILE A 64 -1.18 -8.32 -13.81
C ILE A 64 -2.37 -7.67 -14.53
N GLY A 65 -3.28 -7.05 -13.78
CA GLY A 65 -4.44 -6.36 -14.31
C GLY A 65 -5.65 -6.43 -13.38
N PHE A 66 -6.80 -5.98 -13.87
CA PHE A 66 -8.04 -5.84 -13.09
C PHE A 66 -9.06 -6.96 -13.33
N LEU A 67 -8.72 -8.02 -14.05
CA LEU A 67 -9.55 -9.23 -14.15
C LEU A 67 -9.10 -10.31 -13.17
N ASP A 68 -9.72 -11.49 -13.24
CA ASP A 68 -9.17 -12.67 -12.58
C ASP A 68 -7.79 -13.03 -13.16
N PRO A 69 -6.91 -13.64 -12.34
CA PRO A 69 -5.55 -14.02 -12.73
C PRO A 69 -5.44 -14.71 -14.09
N ILE A 70 -6.36 -15.63 -14.39
CA ILE A 70 -6.31 -16.44 -15.62
C ILE A 70 -6.70 -15.58 -16.83
N SER A 71 -7.74 -14.77 -16.70
CA SER A 71 -8.18 -13.86 -17.76
C SER A 71 -7.13 -12.79 -18.06
N ASN A 72 -6.45 -12.24 -17.04
CA ASN A 72 -5.32 -11.31 -17.24
C ASN A 72 -4.22 -11.96 -18.08
N ILE A 73 -3.78 -13.18 -17.74
CA ILE A 73 -2.75 -13.91 -18.50
C ILE A 73 -3.16 -14.09 -19.96
N ILE A 74 -4.40 -14.52 -20.21
CA ILE A 74 -4.92 -14.78 -21.56
C ILE A 74 -4.95 -13.49 -22.39
N LEU A 75 -5.51 -12.41 -21.84
CA LEU A 75 -5.75 -11.19 -22.59
C LEU A 75 -4.45 -10.39 -22.80
N ASN A 76 -3.55 -10.36 -21.81
CA ASN A 76 -2.22 -9.79 -21.97
C ASN A 76 -1.40 -10.54 -23.05
N THR A 77 -1.59 -11.86 -23.16
CA THR A 77 -0.98 -12.66 -24.23
C THR A 77 -1.55 -12.30 -25.62
N ILE A 78 -2.85 -12.07 -25.72
CA ILE A 78 -3.54 -11.78 -26.99
C ILE A 78 -3.25 -10.35 -27.46
N SER A 79 -3.23 -9.40 -26.52
CA SER A 79 -3.02 -7.97 -26.74
C SER A 79 -1.60 -7.68 -27.23
N TYR A 80 -0.61 -8.36 -26.68
CA TYR A 80 0.77 -8.18 -27.10
C TYR A 80 0.99 -8.74 -28.52
N CYS A 81 1.39 -7.87 -29.43
CA CYS A 81 1.79 -8.24 -30.77
C CYS A 81 3.10 -7.52 -31.09
N PRO A 82 4.26 -8.20 -31.05
CA PRO A 82 5.51 -7.55 -31.42
C PRO A 82 5.44 -7.08 -32.87
N SER A 83 6.01 -5.91 -33.16
CA SER A 83 6.24 -5.44 -34.53
C SER A 83 7.00 -6.52 -35.32
N PRO A 84 6.67 -6.74 -36.61
CA PRO A 84 7.35 -7.76 -37.40
C PRO A 84 8.81 -7.34 -37.65
N LEU A 85 9.73 -7.86 -36.82
CA LEU A 85 11.16 -7.90 -37.12
C LEU A 85 11.49 -9.25 -37.76
N PRO A 86 12.44 -9.30 -38.70
CA PRO A 86 12.75 -10.51 -39.43
C PRO A 86 13.50 -11.49 -38.52
N SER A 87 13.20 -12.78 -38.64
CA SER A 87 14.03 -13.93 -38.21
C SER A 87 14.06 -14.37 -36.74
N LEU A 88 12.98 -14.22 -35.95
CA LEU A 88 12.81 -15.18 -34.84
C LEU A 88 12.12 -16.42 -35.39
N GLU A 89 12.87 -17.50 -35.56
CA GLU A 89 12.33 -18.81 -35.93
C GLU A 89 11.10 -19.10 -35.07
N GLU A 90 9.91 -19.01 -35.65
CA GLU A 90 8.65 -19.43 -35.03
C GLU A 90 8.59 -20.97 -35.00
N GLY A 91 9.60 -21.56 -34.37
CA GLY A 91 9.67 -22.99 -34.10
C GLY A 91 8.50 -23.39 -33.21
N VAL A 92 7.93 -24.56 -33.48
CA VAL A 92 6.87 -25.13 -32.65
C VAL A 92 7.47 -25.46 -31.29
N LEU A 93 7.23 -24.59 -30.30
CA LEU A 93 7.72 -24.83 -28.96
C LEU A 93 6.93 -25.99 -28.35
N ALA A 94 7.62 -27.09 -28.04
CA ALA A 94 7.00 -28.22 -27.37
C ALA A 94 6.39 -27.77 -26.04
N ARG A 95 5.23 -28.33 -25.70
CA ARG A 95 4.51 -27.97 -24.46
C ARG A 95 5.38 -28.11 -23.21
N LYS A 96 6.26 -29.11 -23.17
CA LYS A 96 7.24 -29.31 -22.08
C LYS A 96 8.17 -28.11 -21.92
N THR A 97 8.68 -27.56 -23.02
CA THR A 97 9.57 -26.39 -23.03
C THR A 97 8.83 -25.09 -22.68
N ILE A 98 7.53 -24.98 -23.04
CA ILE A 98 6.71 -23.86 -22.57
C ILE A 98 6.58 -23.92 -21.04
N LEU A 99 6.25 -25.09 -20.50
CA LEU A 99 6.07 -25.26 -19.06
C LEU A 99 7.35 -25.02 -18.27
N SER A 100 8.53 -25.42 -18.77
CA SER A 100 9.80 -25.14 -18.09
C SER A 100 10.15 -23.65 -18.05
N LYS A 101 9.60 -22.83 -18.96
CA LYS A 101 9.75 -21.36 -18.95
C LYS A 101 8.65 -20.65 -18.15
N ILE A 102 7.64 -21.39 -17.71
CA ILE A 102 6.54 -20.92 -16.86
C ILE A 102 6.82 -21.22 -15.39
N ILE A 103 7.21 -22.47 -15.10
CA ILE A 103 7.34 -22.98 -13.73
C ILE A 103 8.69 -22.52 -13.18
N THR A 104 8.64 -21.74 -12.11
CA THR A 104 9.81 -21.32 -11.33
C THR A 104 10.31 -22.49 -10.50
N ASP A 105 11.62 -22.71 -10.50
CA ASP A 105 12.28 -23.66 -9.62
C ASP A 105 12.45 -23.02 -8.24
N THR A 106 11.69 -23.49 -7.24
CA THR A 106 11.70 -22.93 -5.88
C THR A 106 12.88 -23.41 -5.05
N ASP A 107 13.76 -24.24 -5.61
CA ASP A 107 15.03 -24.63 -5.00
C ASP A 107 16.15 -23.62 -5.31
N ASP A 108 15.98 -22.73 -6.30
CA ASP A 108 16.92 -21.64 -6.58
C ASP A 108 16.70 -20.48 -5.58
N PRO A 109 17.69 -20.16 -4.72
CA PRO A 109 17.55 -19.11 -3.72
C PRO A 109 17.29 -17.72 -4.32
N ARG A 110 17.70 -17.47 -5.58
CA ARG A 110 17.49 -16.20 -6.28
C ARG A 110 16.01 -15.88 -6.52
N VAL A 111 15.15 -16.89 -6.40
CA VAL A 111 13.69 -16.73 -6.55
C VAL A 111 13.10 -15.92 -5.40
N PHE A 112 13.74 -15.94 -4.23
CA PHE A 112 13.27 -15.25 -3.03
C PHE A 112 13.76 -13.80 -2.93
N GLU A 113 14.70 -13.39 -3.79
CA GLU A 113 15.17 -12.01 -3.84
C GLU A 113 14.09 -11.08 -4.40
N LEU A 114 13.72 -10.06 -3.61
CA LEU A 114 12.83 -8.95 -3.96
C LEU A 114 13.53 -7.64 -3.57
N PRO A 115 13.57 -6.62 -4.47
CA PRO A 115 13.23 -6.70 -5.88
C PRO A 115 14.25 -7.55 -6.67
N LEU A 116 13.82 -8.10 -7.80
CA LEU A 116 14.72 -8.88 -8.67
C LEU A 116 15.84 -8.03 -9.24
N ASP A 117 17.08 -8.53 -9.15
CA ASP A 117 18.20 -7.95 -9.88
C ASP A 117 17.92 -7.90 -11.39
N ALA A 118 18.30 -6.79 -12.03
CA ALA A 118 18.01 -6.52 -13.42
C ALA A 118 18.69 -7.52 -14.37
N HIS A 119 19.87 -8.03 -14.01
CA HIS A 119 20.58 -9.02 -14.80
C HIS A 119 19.95 -10.41 -14.66
N ALA A 120 19.48 -10.77 -13.46
CA ALA A 120 18.78 -12.03 -13.21
C ALA A 120 17.37 -12.06 -13.83
N ALA A 121 16.63 -10.95 -13.81
CA ALA A 121 15.21 -10.88 -14.19
C ALA A 121 14.90 -11.34 -15.62
N HIS A 122 15.82 -11.17 -16.57
CA HIS A 122 15.64 -11.61 -17.96
C HIS A 122 15.72 -13.13 -18.12
N SER A 123 16.42 -13.81 -17.21
CA SER A 123 16.51 -15.27 -17.16
C SER A 123 15.37 -15.92 -16.38
N MET A 124 14.59 -15.11 -15.64
CA MET A 124 13.50 -15.60 -14.80
C MET A 124 12.26 -16.01 -15.60
N THR A 125 11.52 -16.95 -15.02
CA THR A 125 10.28 -17.46 -15.60
C THR A 125 9.16 -16.40 -15.58
N VAL A 126 8.16 -16.57 -16.43
CA VAL A 126 7.04 -15.63 -16.52
C VAL A 126 6.18 -15.61 -15.23
N ALA A 127 6.15 -16.72 -14.46
CA ALA A 127 5.48 -16.77 -13.17
C ALA A 127 6.18 -15.87 -12.13
N ARG A 128 7.51 -16.01 -11.98
CA ARG A 128 8.28 -15.18 -11.06
C ARG A 128 8.24 -13.70 -11.43
N ARG A 129 8.29 -13.37 -12.73
CA ARG A 129 8.11 -12.01 -13.23
C ARG A 129 6.71 -11.45 -12.93
N SER A 130 5.67 -12.29 -12.98
CA SER A 130 4.33 -11.87 -12.61
C SER A 130 4.20 -11.59 -11.12
N LEU A 131 4.79 -12.43 -10.26
CA LEU A 131 4.87 -12.17 -8.82
C LEU A 131 5.55 -10.83 -8.53
N GLU A 132 6.69 -10.56 -9.19
CA GLU A 132 7.41 -9.29 -9.07
C GLU A 132 6.51 -8.09 -9.39
N GLY A 133 5.77 -8.18 -10.49
CA GLY A 133 4.88 -7.11 -10.91
C GLY A 133 3.68 -6.93 -9.98
N LEU A 134 3.13 -8.00 -9.42
CA LEU A 134 2.05 -7.92 -8.44
C LEU A 134 2.50 -7.23 -7.15
N VAL A 135 3.65 -7.63 -6.60
CA VAL A 135 4.25 -6.99 -5.41
C VAL A 135 4.57 -5.53 -5.70
N SER A 136 5.22 -5.25 -6.84
CA SER A 136 5.52 -3.89 -7.28
C SER A 136 4.26 -3.03 -7.38
N PHE A 137 3.17 -3.55 -7.97
CA PHE A 137 1.93 -2.78 -8.06
C PHE A 137 1.46 -2.32 -6.67
N LEU A 138 1.42 -3.23 -5.70
CA LEU A 138 0.93 -2.92 -4.36
C LEU A 138 1.82 -1.89 -3.65
N ILE A 139 3.15 -2.02 -3.73
CA ILE A 139 4.09 -1.09 -3.07
C ILE A 139 4.07 0.29 -3.74
N TYR A 140 3.99 0.36 -5.07
CA TYR A 140 3.94 1.64 -5.77
C TYR A 140 2.59 2.34 -5.63
N TYR A 141 1.50 1.59 -5.49
CA TYR A 141 0.18 2.15 -5.22
C TYR A 141 0.05 2.58 -3.75
N TYR A 142 0.36 1.67 -2.82
CA TYR A 142 0.39 1.90 -1.38
C TYR A 142 1.84 2.10 -0.93
N ARG A 143 2.34 3.33 -1.07
CA ARG A 143 3.76 3.67 -0.83
C ARG A 143 4.27 3.41 0.59
N TYR A 144 3.35 3.24 1.53
CA TYR A 144 3.61 2.90 2.93
C TYR A 144 3.74 1.39 3.18
N LEU A 145 3.34 0.55 2.21
CA LEU A 145 3.23 -0.89 2.37
C LEU A 145 4.61 -1.54 2.23
N ALA A 146 4.98 -2.37 3.20
CA ALA A 146 6.24 -3.13 3.13
C ALA A 146 6.11 -4.34 2.19
N GLU A 147 7.25 -4.84 1.69
CA GLU A 147 7.28 -6.02 0.81
C GLU A 147 6.64 -7.26 1.44
N ALA A 148 6.96 -7.53 2.70
CA ALA A 148 6.40 -8.66 3.45
C ALA A 148 4.86 -8.58 3.55
N GLU A 149 4.32 -7.38 3.77
CA GLU A 149 2.88 -7.19 3.81
C GLU A 149 2.23 -7.36 2.44
N ALA A 150 2.86 -6.82 1.38
CA ALA A 150 2.37 -6.96 0.01
C ALA A 150 2.26 -8.43 -0.39
N LEU A 151 3.29 -9.24 -0.11
CA LEU A 151 3.28 -10.69 -0.30
C LEU A 151 2.15 -11.35 0.49
N ARG A 152 1.97 -10.96 1.75
CA ARG A 152 0.94 -11.53 2.60
C ARG A 152 -0.48 -11.23 2.11
N TYR A 153 -0.77 -9.99 1.72
CA TYR A 153 -2.07 -9.65 1.13
C TYR A 153 -2.31 -10.39 -0.18
N LEU A 154 -1.28 -10.54 -1.02
CA LEU A 154 -1.38 -11.36 -2.23
C LEU A 154 -1.66 -12.83 -1.88
N ARG A 155 -1.03 -13.40 -0.84
CA ARG A 155 -1.28 -14.78 -0.41
C ARG A 155 -2.74 -14.96 0.01
N LEU A 156 -3.24 -14.07 0.87
CA LEU A 156 -4.64 -14.07 1.32
C LEU A 156 -5.63 -13.89 0.15
N ALA A 157 -5.21 -13.13 -0.86
CA ALA A 157 -5.99 -12.90 -2.07
C ALA A 157 -5.87 -14.04 -3.11
N GLY A 158 -5.02 -15.04 -2.90
CA GLY A 158 -4.76 -16.09 -3.88
C GLY A 158 -4.07 -15.59 -5.15
N ALA A 159 -3.14 -14.64 -5.00
CA ALA A 159 -2.45 -13.88 -6.06
C ALA A 159 -3.38 -13.07 -6.99
N ASP A 160 -4.61 -12.79 -6.56
CA ASP A 160 -5.54 -11.91 -7.27
C ASP A 160 -5.33 -10.45 -6.84
N LEU A 161 -4.82 -9.64 -7.77
CA LEU A 161 -4.42 -8.26 -7.48
C LEU A 161 -5.55 -7.40 -6.91
N LEU A 162 -6.74 -7.48 -7.50
CA LEU A 162 -7.88 -6.65 -7.09
C LEU A 162 -8.45 -7.09 -5.74
N VAL A 163 -8.40 -8.40 -5.46
CA VAL A 163 -8.77 -8.92 -4.14
C VAL A 163 -7.77 -8.45 -3.09
N ALA A 164 -6.47 -8.42 -3.40
CA ALA A 164 -5.45 -7.90 -2.49
C ALA A 164 -5.65 -6.40 -2.21
N VAL A 165 -5.88 -5.58 -3.23
CA VAL A 165 -6.25 -4.16 -3.11
C VAL A 165 -7.48 -4.00 -2.20
N TRP A 166 -8.53 -4.78 -2.44
CA TRP A 166 -9.73 -4.75 -1.60
C TRP A 166 -9.42 -5.09 -0.13
N LEU A 167 -8.63 -6.15 0.11
CA LEU A 167 -8.25 -6.55 1.47
C LEU A 167 -7.47 -5.43 2.17
N ILE A 168 -6.52 -4.78 1.49
CA ILE A 168 -5.78 -3.64 2.02
C ILE A 168 -6.74 -2.51 2.37
N ASP A 169 -7.60 -2.11 1.44
CA ASP A 169 -8.53 -1.00 1.65
C ASP A 169 -9.49 -1.26 2.82
N GLN A 170 -10.00 -2.48 2.97
CA GLN A 170 -10.88 -2.85 4.08
C GLN A 170 -10.17 -2.80 5.43
N ASP A 171 -8.93 -3.26 5.45
CA ASP A 171 -8.15 -3.38 6.67
C ASP A 171 -7.66 -2.01 7.16
N ARG A 172 -7.28 -1.13 6.22
CA ARG A 172 -6.83 0.24 6.52
C ARG A 172 -7.98 1.22 6.76
N ASN A 173 -9.16 1.00 6.16
CA ASN A 173 -10.28 1.95 6.22
C ASN A 173 -11.55 1.42 6.89
N LYS A 174 -11.48 0.43 7.82
CA LYS A 174 -12.70 -0.27 8.30
C LYS A 174 -13.87 0.70 8.49
N PRO A 175 -14.97 0.53 7.76
CA PRO A 175 -16.12 1.38 7.94
C PRO A 175 -16.74 1.05 9.30
N SER A 176 -16.77 2.02 10.21
CA SER A 176 -17.66 1.99 11.39
C SER A 176 -19.13 2.20 11.00
N VAL A 177 -19.49 1.94 9.74
CA VAL A 177 -20.77 2.31 9.15
C VAL A 177 -21.26 1.23 8.20
N SER A 178 -22.58 1.05 8.16
CA SER A 178 -23.28 -0.04 7.48
C SER A 178 -22.99 -0.11 5.98
N VAL A 179 -23.21 -1.28 5.40
CA VAL A 179 -23.03 -1.61 3.98
C VAL A 179 -23.81 -0.66 3.03
N SER A 180 -24.85 0.04 3.51
CA SER A 180 -25.58 1.02 2.68
C SER A 180 -24.78 2.27 2.35
N ASP A 181 -23.86 2.70 3.22
CA ASP A 181 -23.15 3.98 3.10
C ASP A 181 -21.90 3.87 2.20
N LEU A 182 -21.60 2.65 1.74
CA LEU A 182 -20.55 2.37 0.76
C LEU A 182 -20.91 2.85 -0.65
N LEU A 183 -22.19 3.09 -0.94
CA LEU A 183 -22.66 3.54 -2.26
C LEU A 183 -22.46 5.05 -2.48
N ASP A 184 -22.45 5.85 -1.41
CA ASP A 184 -22.29 7.31 -1.48
C ASP A 184 -20.83 7.78 -1.28
N ARG A 185 -19.94 6.92 -0.75
CA ARG A 185 -18.51 7.24 -0.63
C ARG A 185 -17.75 6.82 -1.89
N LYS A 186 -16.95 7.75 -2.43
CA LYS A 186 -15.97 7.48 -3.49
C LYS A 186 -15.08 6.30 -3.04
N PRO A 187 -14.87 5.27 -3.88
CA PRO A 187 -14.06 4.12 -3.48
C PRO A 187 -12.62 4.57 -3.17
N PRO A 188 -11.98 4.01 -2.12
CA PRO A 188 -10.59 4.32 -1.79
C PRO A 188 -9.63 3.96 -2.93
N PHE A 189 -9.96 2.90 -3.69
CA PHE A 189 -9.27 2.55 -4.93
C PHE A 189 -9.98 3.10 -6.17
N ASP A 190 -9.25 3.90 -6.94
CA ASP A 190 -9.72 4.44 -8.23
C ASP A 190 -8.84 3.90 -9.38
N ILE A 191 -9.42 3.03 -10.20
CA ILE A 191 -8.78 2.42 -11.38
C ILE A 191 -8.29 3.49 -12.38
N SER A 192 -9.01 4.61 -12.46
CA SER A 192 -8.72 5.68 -13.42
C SER A 192 -7.68 6.67 -12.92
N SER A 193 -7.31 6.58 -11.63
CA SER A 193 -6.39 7.54 -11.01
C SER A 193 -5.00 7.54 -11.65
N PRO A 194 -4.30 8.69 -11.65
CA PRO A 194 -2.91 8.76 -12.07
C PRO A 194 -2.01 7.77 -11.30
N THR A 195 -2.26 7.60 -10.00
CA THR A 195 -1.54 6.65 -9.13
C THR A 195 -1.66 5.23 -9.63
N THR A 196 -2.86 4.77 -9.96
CA THR A 196 -3.07 3.43 -10.54
C THR A 196 -2.30 3.25 -11.85
N LYS A 197 -2.31 4.26 -12.73
CA LYS A 197 -1.57 4.21 -14.01
C LYS A 197 -0.06 4.14 -13.80
N ILE A 198 0.47 4.85 -12.80
CA ILE A 198 1.88 4.80 -12.43
C ILE A 198 2.22 3.44 -11.85
N ALA A 199 1.44 2.94 -10.89
CA ALA A 199 1.65 1.63 -10.27
C ALA A 199 1.61 0.49 -11.31
N LEU A 200 0.70 0.52 -12.29
CA LEU A 200 0.69 -0.44 -13.41
C LEU A 200 1.95 -0.35 -14.28
N ARG A 201 2.46 0.87 -14.55
CA ARG A 201 3.69 1.05 -15.32
C ARG A 201 4.90 0.47 -14.58
N CYS A 202 5.01 0.75 -13.28
CA CYS A 202 6.05 0.20 -12.42
C CYS A 202 5.95 -1.33 -12.36
N ALA A 203 4.76 -1.87 -12.14
CA ALA A 203 4.50 -3.31 -12.16
C ALA A 203 4.93 -3.98 -13.47
N ALA A 204 4.58 -3.38 -14.61
CA ALA A 204 4.98 -3.88 -15.93
C ALA A 204 6.50 -3.78 -16.15
N ALA A 205 7.15 -2.71 -15.66
CA ALA A 205 8.59 -2.53 -15.75
C ALA A 205 9.35 -3.56 -14.89
N SER A 206 8.95 -3.76 -13.63
CA SER A 206 9.54 -4.77 -12.74
C SER A 206 9.34 -6.17 -13.28
N ALA A 207 8.17 -6.46 -13.84
CA ALA A 207 7.87 -7.72 -14.53
C ALA A 207 8.54 -7.86 -15.91
N ARG A 208 9.38 -6.90 -16.34
CA ARG A 208 10.10 -6.89 -17.62
C ARG A 208 9.19 -7.06 -18.83
N HIS A 209 7.99 -6.47 -18.79
CA HIS A 209 7.10 -6.47 -19.95
C HIS A 209 7.78 -5.75 -21.13
N PRO A 210 7.81 -6.31 -22.35
CA PRO A 210 8.52 -5.71 -23.48
C PRO A 210 8.03 -4.30 -23.83
N GLU A 211 6.73 -4.05 -23.65
CA GLU A 211 6.10 -2.77 -23.95
C GLU A 211 5.13 -2.38 -22.82
N PRO A 212 5.61 -1.80 -21.71
CA PRO A 212 4.80 -1.53 -20.51
C PRO A 212 3.52 -0.72 -20.79
N ALA A 213 3.58 0.18 -21.78
CA ALA A 213 2.44 0.97 -22.21
C ALA A 213 1.25 0.13 -22.70
N ILE A 214 1.52 -0.99 -23.41
CA ILE A 214 0.47 -1.90 -23.88
C ILE A 214 -0.23 -2.58 -22.71
N LEU A 215 0.52 -3.03 -21.70
CA LEU A 215 -0.08 -3.67 -20.51
C LEU A 215 -1.00 -2.68 -19.77
N VAL A 216 -0.57 -1.44 -19.62
CA VAL A 216 -1.34 -0.40 -18.92
C VAL A 216 -2.61 -0.05 -19.70
N SER A 217 -2.51 0.21 -21.01
CA SER A 217 -3.69 0.55 -21.83
C SER A 217 -4.68 -0.60 -21.87
N THR A 218 -4.21 -1.83 -22.04
CA THR A 218 -5.07 -3.02 -22.07
C THR A 218 -5.72 -3.28 -20.72
N SER A 219 -5.01 -3.13 -19.60
CA SER A 219 -5.58 -3.27 -18.26
C SER A 219 -6.71 -2.28 -18.01
N LEU A 220 -6.52 -1.01 -18.38
CA LEU A 220 -7.55 0.03 -18.24
C LEU A 220 -8.76 -0.25 -19.14
N LEU A 221 -8.53 -0.63 -20.39
CA LEU A 221 -9.57 -0.98 -21.37
C LEU A 221 -10.43 -2.16 -20.88
N LEU A 222 -9.77 -3.18 -20.32
CA LEU A 222 -10.41 -4.37 -19.79
C LEU A 222 -11.22 -4.07 -18.53
N ALA A 223 -10.78 -3.12 -17.70
CA ALA A 223 -11.57 -2.68 -16.55
C ALA A 223 -12.86 -1.97 -16.98
N SER A 224 -12.85 -1.21 -18.07
CA SER A 224 -14.06 -0.53 -18.60
C SER A 224 -15.11 -1.49 -19.16
N SER A 225 -14.65 -2.63 -19.67
CA SER A 225 -15.44 -3.60 -20.45
C SER A 225 -15.64 -4.93 -19.73
N LEU A 226 -15.30 -4.93 -18.43
CA LEU A 226 -15.07 -6.11 -17.61
C LEU A 226 -16.25 -7.07 -17.57
N GLY A 227 -17.47 -6.53 -17.57
CA GLY A 227 -18.70 -7.31 -17.59
C GLY A 227 -18.83 -8.24 -18.79
N ASN A 228 -18.54 -7.73 -19.98
CA ASN A 228 -18.72 -8.47 -21.22
C ASN A 228 -17.58 -9.48 -21.44
N VAL A 229 -16.35 -9.08 -21.11
CA VAL A 229 -15.15 -9.89 -21.37
C VAL A 229 -15.00 -11.03 -20.36
N SER A 230 -15.22 -10.76 -19.07
CA SER A 230 -15.12 -11.80 -18.03
C SER A 230 -16.17 -12.88 -18.23
N GLU A 231 -17.42 -12.50 -18.52
CA GLU A 231 -18.50 -13.46 -18.81
C GLU A 231 -18.24 -14.24 -20.11
N TYR A 232 -17.76 -13.57 -21.16
CA TYR A 232 -17.38 -14.23 -22.41
C TYR A 232 -16.31 -15.29 -22.18
N LEU A 233 -15.24 -14.95 -21.46
CA LEU A 233 -14.20 -15.90 -21.10
C LEU A 233 -14.74 -17.01 -20.20
N HIS A 234 -15.59 -16.72 -19.22
CA HIS A 234 -16.11 -17.74 -18.31
C HIS A 234 -16.93 -18.81 -19.05
N ARG A 235 -17.78 -18.39 -20.00
CA ARG A 235 -18.57 -19.32 -20.84
C ARG A 235 -17.73 -20.18 -21.79
N HIS A 236 -16.48 -19.78 -22.06
CA HIS A 236 -15.60 -20.42 -23.04
C HIS A 236 -14.35 -20.99 -22.36
N PRO A 237 -14.43 -22.23 -21.84
CA PRO A 237 -13.31 -22.87 -21.15
C PRO A 237 -12.13 -23.16 -22.09
N ARG A 238 -12.33 -23.21 -23.40
CA ARG A 238 -11.26 -23.27 -24.41
C ARG A 238 -11.55 -22.29 -25.53
N LEU A 239 -10.56 -21.48 -25.90
CA LEU A 239 -10.68 -20.48 -26.94
C LEU A 239 -10.37 -21.10 -28.31
N SER A 240 -11.23 -20.85 -29.29
CA SER A 240 -10.94 -21.20 -30.68
C SER A 240 -10.09 -20.11 -31.34
N ILE A 241 -9.48 -20.44 -32.47
CA ILE A 241 -8.71 -19.49 -33.29
C ILE A 241 -9.56 -18.26 -33.66
N ARG A 242 -10.84 -18.47 -33.99
CA ARG A 242 -11.79 -17.39 -34.31
C ARG A 242 -11.99 -16.46 -33.12
N MET A 243 -12.20 -17.00 -31.91
CA MET A 243 -12.40 -16.19 -30.71
C MET A 243 -11.16 -15.33 -30.41
N VAL A 244 -9.96 -15.90 -30.52
CA VAL A 244 -8.71 -15.16 -30.32
C VAL A 244 -8.58 -14.00 -31.30
N ARG A 245 -8.94 -14.21 -32.57
CA ARG A 245 -8.96 -13.14 -33.58
C ARG A 245 -10.00 -12.06 -33.26
N CYS A 246 -11.20 -12.45 -32.84
CA CYS A 246 -12.25 -11.50 -32.43
C CYS A 246 -11.82 -10.67 -31.21
N LEU A 247 -11.29 -11.30 -30.17
CA LEU A 247 -10.77 -10.61 -28.98
C LEU A 247 -9.64 -9.66 -29.33
N ARG A 248 -8.72 -10.08 -30.20
CA ARG A 248 -7.65 -9.21 -30.71
C ARG A 248 -8.21 -8.00 -31.45
N GLN A 249 -9.13 -8.22 -32.38
CA GLN A 249 -9.72 -7.13 -33.16
C GLN A 249 -10.44 -6.15 -32.23
N TRP A 250 -11.17 -6.64 -31.24
CA TRP A 250 -11.81 -5.82 -30.22
C TRP A 250 -10.79 -4.99 -29.42
N LEU A 251 -9.69 -5.60 -28.95
CA LEU A 251 -8.61 -4.91 -28.24
C LEU A 251 -7.88 -3.86 -29.10
N SER A 252 -7.82 -4.06 -30.43
CA SER A 252 -7.15 -3.14 -31.37
C SER A 252 -8.04 -2.00 -31.86
N LEU A 253 -9.37 -2.11 -31.75
CA LEU A 253 -10.32 -1.14 -32.29
C LEU A 253 -10.72 -0.03 -31.29
N GLN A 254 -10.45 -0.21 -30.00
CA GLN A 254 -10.75 0.82 -29.01
C GLN A 254 -9.56 1.76 -28.83
N ASP A 255 -9.66 2.93 -29.46
CA ASP A 255 -8.87 4.09 -29.09
C ASP A 255 -9.30 4.49 -27.66
N CYS A 256 -8.36 4.68 -26.73
CA CYS A 256 -8.62 5.04 -25.33
C CYS A 256 -9.46 6.33 -25.14
N ARG A 257 -9.81 7.02 -26.23
CA ARG A 257 -10.56 8.28 -26.26
C ARG A 257 -12.08 8.10 -26.22
N ASP A 258 -12.62 6.98 -26.72
CA ASP A 258 -14.08 6.76 -26.86
C ASP A 258 -14.61 5.69 -25.89
N MET A 259 -14.05 5.61 -24.68
CA MET A 259 -14.50 4.65 -23.68
C MET A 259 -15.80 5.12 -23.01
N PRO A 260 -16.81 4.24 -22.89
CA PRO A 260 -18.00 4.57 -22.10
C PRO A 260 -17.59 4.90 -20.66
N PRO A 261 -18.40 5.70 -19.93
CA PRO A 261 -18.14 6.01 -18.52
C PRO A 261 -17.84 4.73 -17.75
N MET A 262 -16.65 4.68 -17.15
CA MET A 262 -16.17 3.54 -16.37
C MET A 262 -17.15 3.24 -15.25
N ASP A 263 -17.70 2.02 -15.21
CA ASP A 263 -18.29 1.50 -13.97
C ASP A 263 -17.13 1.05 -13.06
N ILE A 264 -16.57 2.02 -12.33
CA ILE A 264 -15.42 1.86 -11.43
C ILE A 264 -15.70 0.76 -10.38
N TRP A 265 -16.97 0.55 -10.03
CA TRP A 265 -17.39 -0.40 -9.01
C TRP A 265 -17.39 -1.85 -9.48
N ARG A 266 -17.61 -2.10 -10.76
CA ARG A 266 -17.82 -3.46 -11.27
C ARG A 266 -16.60 -4.39 -11.10
N PRO A 267 -15.35 -3.98 -11.41
CA PRO A 267 -14.18 -4.82 -11.18
C PRO A 267 -13.94 -5.16 -9.72
N MET A 268 -14.13 -4.17 -8.84
CA MET A 268 -14.00 -4.35 -7.39
C MET A 268 -15.08 -5.29 -6.86
N TYR A 269 -16.34 -5.09 -7.27
CA TYR A 269 -17.44 -5.98 -6.90
C TYR A 269 -17.20 -7.43 -7.33
N LEU A 270 -16.77 -7.67 -8.58
CA LEU A 270 -16.41 -9.02 -9.02
C LEU A 270 -15.23 -9.61 -8.24
N ALA A 271 -14.30 -8.79 -7.72
CA ALA A 271 -13.25 -9.25 -6.82
C ALA A 271 -13.82 -9.78 -5.50
N THR A 272 -14.77 -9.07 -4.91
CA THR A 272 -15.42 -9.51 -3.65
C THR A 272 -16.12 -10.85 -3.81
N LEU A 273 -16.79 -11.09 -4.95
CA LEU A 273 -17.43 -12.38 -5.25
C LEU A 273 -16.40 -13.51 -5.38
N ARG A 274 -15.24 -13.25 -5.98
CA ARG A 274 -14.14 -14.23 -6.11
C ARG A 274 -13.60 -14.63 -4.73
N LEU A 275 -13.44 -13.66 -3.82
CA LEU A 275 -13.01 -13.91 -2.45
C LEU A 275 -14.02 -14.78 -1.67
N ALA A 276 -15.32 -14.53 -1.83
CA ALA A 276 -16.36 -15.29 -1.14
C ALA A 276 -16.37 -16.79 -1.52
N VAL A 277 -16.04 -17.11 -2.76
CA VAL A 277 -15.91 -18.50 -3.26
C VAL A 277 -14.64 -19.19 -2.74
N GLY A 278 -13.61 -18.43 -2.36
CA GLY A 278 -12.30 -18.93 -1.96
C GLY A 278 -12.11 -19.28 -0.48
N LYS A 279 -13.07 -18.99 0.40
CA LYS A 279 -12.91 -19.21 1.86
C LYS A 279 -12.83 -20.70 2.23
N ARG A 280 -11.62 -21.27 2.20
CA ARG A 280 -11.21 -22.33 3.14
C ARG A 280 -10.53 -21.66 4.32
N LYS A 281 -10.88 -22.13 5.53
CA LYS A 281 -10.49 -21.62 6.84
C LYS A 281 -8.96 -21.49 6.98
N GLU A 282 -8.41 -20.31 6.72
CA GLU A 282 -7.10 -19.97 7.25
C GLU A 282 -7.30 -19.34 8.63
N LYS A 283 -6.57 -19.87 9.63
CA LYS A 283 -6.47 -19.28 10.96
C LYS A 283 -5.83 -17.90 10.82
N LYS A 284 -6.33 -16.93 11.57
CA LYS A 284 -5.76 -15.59 11.72
C LYS A 284 -4.33 -15.73 12.25
N GLU A 285 -3.33 -15.78 11.38
CA GLU A 285 -1.92 -15.80 11.76
C GLU A 285 -1.56 -14.42 12.33
N ASN A 286 -1.03 -14.39 13.55
CA ASN A 286 -0.62 -13.17 14.23
C ASN A 286 0.87 -12.92 13.97
N THR A 287 1.21 -12.39 12.80
CA THR A 287 2.49 -11.70 12.59
C THR A 287 2.19 -10.22 12.36
N THR A 288 1.99 -9.49 13.47
CA THR A 288 1.54 -8.10 13.54
C THR A 288 2.65 -7.06 13.36
N SER A 289 3.92 -7.50 13.26
CA SER A 289 5.12 -6.65 13.24
C SER A 289 5.18 -5.72 12.02
N GLY A 290 5.34 -6.26 10.80
CA GLY A 290 5.35 -5.44 9.57
C GLY A 290 4.06 -4.64 9.35
N TYR A 291 2.94 -5.17 9.85
CA TYR A 291 1.63 -4.52 9.76
C TYR A 291 1.55 -3.18 10.50
N THR A 292 2.27 -3.09 11.62
CA THR A 292 2.29 -1.92 12.50
C THR A 292 3.16 -0.80 11.95
N GLU A 293 4.29 -1.12 11.30
CA GLU A 293 5.18 -0.11 10.71
C GLU A 293 4.50 0.69 9.59
N SER A 294 3.78 0.00 8.72
CA SER A 294 3.03 0.65 7.63
C SER A 294 1.86 1.51 8.13
N LEU A 295 1.21 1.14 9.23
CA LEU A 295 0.26 2.03 9.89
C LEU A 295 0.94 3.26 10.51
N LYS A 296 2.15 3.13 11.08
CA LYS A 296 2.91 4.29 11.59
C LYS A 296 3.21 5.29 10.49
N LEU A 297 3.62 4.80 9.31
CA LEU A 297 3.87 5.66 8.14
C LEU A 297 2.61 6.40 7.68
N LEU A 298 1.48 5.69 7.60
CA LEU A 298 0.18 6.31 7.28
C LEU A 298 -0.24 7.37 8.30
N LEU A 299 -0.04 7.10 9.58
CA LEU A 299 -0.36 8.05 10.64
C LEU A 299 0.59 9.26 10.61
N LEU A 300 1.87 9.05 10.29
CA LEU A 300 2.83 10.14 10.08
C LEU A 300 2.45 11.02 8.89
N ASP A 301 2.02 10.45 7.76
CA ASP A 301 1.54 11.23 6.62
C ASP A 301 0.34 12.12 7.01
N LYS A 302 -0.60 11.59 7.81
CA LYS A 302 -1.70 12.40 8.37
C LYS A 302 -1.21 13.48 9.33
N ILE A 303 -0.27 13.16 10.22
CA ILE A 303 0.31 14.14 11.13
C ILE A 303 1.00 15.25 10.34
N HIS A 304 1.73 14.91 9.26
CA HIS A 304 2.36 15.88 8.37
C HIS A 304 1.34 16.85 7.77
N GLU A 305 0.21 16.36 7.26
CA GLU A 305 -0.89 17.21 6.78
C GLU A 305 -1.40 18.18 7.87
N LEU A 306 -1.54 17.71 9.12
CA LEU A 306 -1.94 18.55 10.25
C LEU A 306 -0.93 19.66 10.55
N TYR A 307 0.38 19.36 10.47
CA TYR A 307 1.44 20.36 10.64
C TYR A 307 1.43 21.38 9.51
N LEU A 308 1.23 20.96 8.26
CA LEU A 308 1.11 21.88 7.13
C LEU A 308 -0.11 22.80 7.27
N ASP A 309 -1.27 22.28 7.71
CA ASP A 309 -2.46 23.08 7.98
C ASP A 309 -2.20 24.08 9.12
N ALA A 310 -1.59 23.63 10.22
CA ALA A 310 -1.20 24.51 11.34
C ALA A 310 -0.25 25.63 10.88
N LEU A 311 0.77 25.30 10.08
CA LEU A 311 1.72 26.27 9.53
C LEU A 311 1.04 27.28 8.62
N SER A 312 0.07 26.85 7.80
CA SER A 312 -0.67 27.76 6.92
C SER A 312 -1.46 28.81 7.72
N LYS A 313 -2.04 28.42 8.87
CA LYS A 313 -2.79 29.28 9.78
C LYS A 313 -1.92 30.22 10.61
N LEU A 314 -0.63 29.92 10.72
CA LEU A 314 0.37 30.74 11.42
C LEU A 314 0.98 31.85 10.53
N SER A 315 0.70 31.90 9.21
CA SER A 315 1.32 32.84 8.24
C SER A 315 0.31 33.88 7.69
N GLY A 316 0.64 35.18 7.55
CA GLY A 316 1.60 35.71 6.56
C GLY A 316 2.71 36.67 6.99
N ASP A 317 2.76 37.18 8.24
CA ASP A 317 3.88 37.99 8.78
C ASP A 317 4.44 37.43 10.12
N GLY A 318 3.93 36.27 10.57
CA GLY A 318 3.99 35.83 11.97
C GLY A 318 4.94 34.68 12.33
N LEU A 319 5.60 34.01 11.38
CA LEU A 319 6.66 33.02 11.71
C LEU A 319 7.99 33.72 12.00
N CYS A 320 8.01 34.65 12.97
CA CYS A 320 9.27 35.18 13.48
C CYS A 320 10.11 34.03 14.07
N LYS A 321 11.45 34.15 14.04
CA LYS A 321 12.42 33.15 14.55
C LYS A 321 11.97 32.42 15.82
N ARG A 322 11.36 33.16 16.75
CA ARG A 322 10.85 32.67 18.04
C ARG A 322 9.77 31.58 17.91
N LEU A 323 8.78 31.75 17.04
CA LEU A 323 7.68 30.80 16.89
C LEU A 323 8.12 29.53 16.16
N ALA A 324 9.04 29.64 15.19
CA ALA A 324 9.66 28.47 14.55
C ALA A 324 10.43 27.60 15.57
N CYS A 325 11.25 28.20 16.43
CA CYS A 325 11.94 27.48 17.50
C CYS A 325 10.96 26.85 18.51
N SER A 326 9.86 27.53 18.81
CA SER A 326 8.85 27.06 19.76
C SER A 326 8.08 25.85 19.21
N LEU A 327 7.69 25.91 17.93
CA LEU A 327 7.03 24.81 17.23
C LEU A 327 7.92 23.56 17.26
N LEU A 328 9.19 23.69 16.89
CA LEU A 328 10.12 22.56 16.83
C LEU A 328 10.49 21.98 18.21
N LYS A 329 10.28 22.73 19.29
CA LYS A 329 10.58 22.27 20.67
C LYS A 329 9.37 21.69 21.38
N ALA A 330 8.18 22.25 21.16
CA ALA A 330 7.00 21.89 21.94
C ALA A 330 5.67 21.96 21.19
N GLY A 331 5.65 22.25 19.88
CA GLY A 331 4.44 22.33 19.07
C GLY A 331 3.85 20.96 18.74
N TYR A 332 3.53 20.17 19.75
CA TYR A 332 2.99 18.82 19.61
C TYR A 332 1.51 18.84 19.18
N CYS A 333 1.05 17.82 18.47
CA CYS A 333 -0.34 17.74 17.99
C CYS A 333 -1.33 17.11 18.99
N TYR A 334 -0.85 16.62 20.13
CA TYR A 334 -1.72 16.18 21.22
C TYR A 334 -2.02 17.31 22.20
N GLY A 335 -3.17 17.20 22.86
CA GLY A 335 -3.68 18.21 23.79
C GLY A 335 -5.19 18.10 23.95
N PRO A 336 -5.82 19.08 24.62
CA PRO A 336 -7.26 19.09 24.83
C PRO A 336 -8.06 19.59 23.62
N MET A 337 -7.45 20.14 22.56
CA MET A 337 -8.19 20.61 21.37
C MET A 337 -8.03 19.62 20.20
N ASP A 338 -8.56 19.97 19.03
CA ASP A 338 -8.26 19.24 17.80
C ASP A 338 -6.74 19.31 17.48
N PRO A 339 -6.19 18.36 16.69
CA PRO A 339 -4.75 18.28 16.49
C PRO A 339 -4.10 19.55 15.92
N VAL A 340 -4.79 20.27 15.03
CA VAL A 340 -4.24 21.50 14.42
C VAL A 340 -4.21 22.63 15.45
N SER A 341 -5.31 22.80 16.19
CA SER A 341 -5.36 23.79 17.28
C SER A 341 -4.35 23.49 18.38
N ASN A 342 -4.10 22.22 18.71
CA ASN A 342 -3.06 21.83 19.67
C ASN A 342 -1.66 22.24 19.20
N ILE A 343 -1.32 22.01 17.92
CA ILE A 343 -0.02 22.43 17.37
C ILE A 343 0.17 23.93 17.56
N ILE A 344 -0.83 24.73 17.18
CA ILE A 344 -0.80 26.19 17.29
C ILE A 344 -0.69 26.62 18.75
N LEU A 345 -1.56 26.10 19.61
CA LEU A 345 -1.64 26.49 21.02
C LEU A 345 -0.35 26.14 21.77
N ASN A 346 0.14 24.91 21.62
CA ASN A 346 1.38 24.45 22.27
C ASN A 346 2.58 25.29 21.80
N THR A 347 2.62 25.64 20.51
CA THR A 347 3.66 26.52 19.94
C THR A 347 3.64 27.92 20.55
N VAL A 348 2.47 28.55 20.62
CA VAL A 348 2.32 29.91 21.16
C VAL A 348 2.60 29.94 22.66
N TRP A 349 2.05 28.97 23.40
CA TRP A 349 2.27 28.84 24.85
C TRP A 349 3.74 28.64 25.20
N TYR A 350 4.44 27.74 24.50
CA TYR A 350 5.85 27.51 24.75
C TYR A 350 6.67 28.75 24.41
N GLY A 351 6.34 29.41 23.31
CA GLY A 351 6.99 30.64 22.89
C GLY A 351 6.82 31.77 23.90
N SER A 352 5.65 31.96 24.49
CA SER A 352 5.41 33.00 25.50
C SER A 352 6.04 32.68 26.85
N THR A 353 5.96 31.42 27.29
CA THR A 353 6.40 30.98 28.62
C THR A 353 7.92 30.94 28.75
N PHE A 354 8.64 30.53 27.69
CA PHE A 354 10.09 30.32 27.72
C PHE A 354 10.87 31.39 26.92
N SER A 355 10.25 32.52 26.59
CA SER A 355 10.79 33.62 25.77
C SER A 355 12.11 34.24 26.28
N THR A 356 12.49 34.05 27.54
CA THR A 356 13.58 34.82 28.20
C THR A 356 14.91 34.07 28.34
N HIS A 357 15.03 32.83 27.87
CA HIS A 357 16.30 32.11 27.94
C HIS A 357 17.22 32.54 26.78
N HIS A 358 18.38 33.12 27.08
CA HIS A 358 19.42 33.50 26.09
C HIS A 358 19.95 32.34 25.21
N GLU A 359 19.51 31.10 25.42
CA GLU A 359 19.80 29.95 24.56
C GLU A 359 18.98 29.88 23.26
N PHE A 360 18.08 30.84 23.02
CA PHE A 360 17.01 30.74 22.01
C PHE A 360 17.10 31.75 20.85
N GLU A 361 18.07 32.65 20.83
CA GLU A 361 18.29 33.55 19.70
C GLU A 361 19.12 32.87 18.61
N LEU A 362 18.45 32.39 17.56
CA LEU A 362 19.12 32.13 16.29
C LEU A 362 19.58 33.49 15.71
N SER A 363 20.87 33.63 15.44
CA SER A 363 21.48 34.86 14.93
C SER A 363 21.00 35.27 13.53
N PHE A 364 20.22 34.43 12.83
CA PHE A 364 19.73 34.66 11.47
C PHE A 364 18.21 34.44 11.35
N GLU A 365 17.56 35.09 10.37
CA GLU A 365 16.12 34.91 10.07
C GLU A 365 15.87 33.49 9.55
N VAL A 366 14.86 32.83 10.13
CA VAL A 366 14.46 31.49 9.68
C VAL A 366 13.46 31.69 8.56
N ASP A 367 13.96 31.71 7.33
CA ASP A 367 13.11 31.84 6.13
C ASP A 367 12.24 30.60 5.90
N MET A 368 12.68 29.43 6.37
CA MET A 368 11.99 28.16 6.16
C MET A 368 12.36 27.14 7.25
N ILE A 369 11.37 26.37 7.71
CA ILE A 369 11.60 25.19 8.54
C ILE A 369 12.04 24.03 7.64
N CYS A 370 13.19 23.42 7.92
CA CYS A 370 13.65 22.30 7.11
C CYS A 370 12.77 21.05 7.34
N THR A 371 12.56 20.27 6.28
CA THR A 371 11.75 19.04 6.30
C THR A 371 12.22 18.07 7.39
N ASN A 372 13.53 17.93 7.60
CA ASN A 372 14.07 17.07 8.65
C ASN A 372 13.72 17.53 10.07
N ALA A 373 13.64 18.84 10.32
CA ALA A 373 13.22 19.37 11.61
C ALA A 373 11.71 19.16 11.83
N LEU A 374 10.92 19.34 10.77
CA LEU A 374 9.48 19.10 10.80
C LEU A 374 9.17 17.61 11.05
N MET A 375 9.80 16.69 10.30
CA MET A 375 9.68 15.24 10.50
C MET A 375 10.04 14.82 11.94
N ARG A 376 11.00 15.50 12.58
CA ARG A 376 11.35 15.19 13.98
C ARG A 376 10.22 15.53 14.94
N ILE A 377 9.60 16.70 14.82
CA ILE A 377 8.49 17.08 15.71
C ILE A 377 7.25 16.22 15.42
N GLU A 378 6.99 15.87 14.16
CA GLU A 378 5.94 14.93 13.75
C GLU A 378 6.11 13.54 14.39
N CYS A 379 7.32 12.98 14.33
CA CYS A 379 7.65 11.72 15.01
C CYS A 379 7.48 11.82 16.53
N CYS A 380 7.89 12.93 17.15
CA CYS A 380 7.70 13.12 18.58
C CYS A 380 6.21 13.19 18.95
N SER A 381 5.40 13.84 18.12
CA SER A 381 3.94 13.87 18.25
C SER A 381 3.34 12.47 18.12
N LEU A 382 3.76 11.66 17.13
CA LEU A 382 3.36 10.26 17.01
C LEU A 382 3.66 9.47 18.29
N TYR A 383 4.90 9.55 18.81
CA TYR A 383 5.27 8.83 20.04
C TYR A 383 4.45 9.27 21.25
N GLY A 384 4.16 10.57 21.35
CA GLY A 384 3.31 11.11 22.41
C GLY A 384 1.89 10.59 22.34
N LEU A 385 1.29 10.58 21.14
CA LEU A 385 -0.06 10.04 20.90
C LEU A 385 -0.16 8.56 21.26
N VAL A 386 0.80 7.75 20.82
CA VAL A 386 0.81 6.30 21.08
C VAL A 386 1.01 6.04 22.58
N ALA A 387 1.95 6.72 23.24
CA ALA A 387 2.15 6.61 24.68
C ALA A 387 0.91 7.04 25.49
N TYR A 388 0.22 8.08 25.04
CA TYR A 388 -1.04 8.53 25.63
C TYR A 388 -2.10 7.41 25.59
N MET A 389 -2.28 6.76 24.44
CA MET A 389 -3.22 5.65 24.26
C MET A 389 -2.88 4.44 25.13
N HIS A 390 -1.60 4.04 25.20
CA HIS A 390 -1.18 2.93 26.07
C HIS A 390 -1.35 3.23 27.56
N THR A 391 -1.18 4.49 27.96
CA THR A 391 -1.37 4.90 29.35
C THR A 391 -2.83 4.80 29.75
N LEU A 392 -3.75 5.21 28.87
CA LEU A 392 -5.19 5.06 29.08
C LEU A 392 -5.67 3.63 28.94
N PHE A 393 -5.08 2.82 28.07
CA PHE A 393 -5.53 1.45 27.82
C PHE A 393 -4.33 0.49 27.85
N SER A 394 -4.02 -0.02 29.05
CA SER A 394 -2.88 -0.93 29.26
C SER A 394 -2.97 -2.25 28.48
N ALA A 395 -4.17 -2.64 28.06
CA ALA A 395 -4.43 -3.84 27.27
C ALA A 395 -4.33 -3.61 25.74
N LEU A 396 -4.18 -2.36 25.27
CA LEU A 396 -4.02 -2.09 23.83
C LEU A 396 -2.66 -2.58 23.33
N THR A 397 -2.67 -3.26 22.19
CA THR A 397 -1.45 -3.51 21.44
C THR A 397 -0.99 -2.24 20.73
N ASP A 398 0.31 -2.11 20.42
CA ASP A 398 0.84 -0.99 19.61
C ASP A 398 0.02 -0.81 18.33
N HIS A 399 -0.30 -1.95 17.71
CA HIS A 399 -1.08 -2.04 16.51
C HIS A 399 -2.45 -1.35 16.65
N ASP A 400 -3.23 -1.74 17.66
CA ASP A 400 -4.58 -1.22 17.86
C ASP A 400 -4.55 0.28 18.23
N ALA A 401 -3.60 0.69 19.06
CA ALA A 401 -3.43 2.10 19.44
C ALA A 401 -3.16 3.00 18.22
N ILE A 402 -2.23 2.60 17.35
CA ILE A 402 -1.92 3.32 16.11
C ILE A 402 -3.11 3.31 15.16
N TRP A 403 -3.83 2.19 15.10
CA TRP A 403 -5.02 2.06 14.25
C TRP A 403 -6.12 3.04 14.67
N TYR A 404 -6.48 3.11 15.96
CA TYR A 404 -7.46 4.06 16.47
C TYR A 404 -7.05 5.51 16.19
N LEU A 405 -5.77 5.85 16.40
CA LEU A 405 -5.24 7.18 16.09
C LEU A 405 -5.33 7.50 14.59
N LEU A 406 -5.05 6.52 13.72
CA LEU A 406 -5.12 6.69 12.26
C LEU A 406 -6.54 7.02 11.81
N ILE A 407 -7.52 6.23 12.25
CA ILE A 407 -8.92 6.42 11.85
C ILE A 407 -9.55 7.67 12.49
N SER A 408 -9.01 8.15 13.61
CA SER A 408 -9.36 9.42 14.24
C SER A 408 -8.65 10.65 13.68
N ASN A 409 -7.83 10.50 12.64
CA ASN A 409 -7.04 11.61 12.11
C ASN A 409 -6.14 12.26 13.18
N ALA A 410 -5.51 11.42 14.01
CA ALA A 410 -4.69 11.78 15.17
C ALA A 410 -5.42 12.56 16.29
N ASP A 411 -6.75 12.68 16.22
CA ASP A 411 -7.56 13.27 17.31
C ASP A 411 -7.71 12.28 18.46
N ILE A 412 -7.04 12.56 19.58
CA ILE A 412 -7.04 11.71 20.77
C ILE A 412 -8.45 11.45 21.29
N ARG A 413 -9.31 12.48 21.35
CA ARG A 413 -10.66 12.35 21.93
C ARG A 413 -11.51 11.37 21.14
N SER A 414 -11.45 11.46 19.82
CA SER A 414 -12.12 10.54 18.91
C SER A 414 -11.54 9.13 19.03
N ALA A 415 -10.21 9.00 19.20
CA ALA A 415 -9.54 7.70 19.32
C ALA A 415 -9.94 6.97 20.61
N ILE A 416 -9.97 7.69 21.74
CA ILE A 416 -10.46 7.16 23.03
C ILE A 416 -11.89 6.65 22.88
N LYS A 417 -12.78 7.48 22.32
CA LYS A 417 -14.19 7.11 22.17
C LYS A 417 -14.37 5.83 21.36
N MET A 418 -13.56 5.61 20.34
CA MET A 418 -13.63 4.38 19.53
C MET A 418 -13.07 3.17 20.27
N ALA A 419 -11.96 3.33 20.99
CA ALA A 419 -11.42 2.25 21.83
C ALA A 419 -12.43 1.83 22.92
N GLU A 420 -13.13 2.78 23.54
CA GLU A 420 -14.19 2.49 24.51
C GLU A 420 -15.38 1.76 23.89
N VAL A 421 -15.80 2.16 22.67
CA VAL A 421 -16.87 1.48 21.93
C VAL A 421 -16.51 0.03 21.60
N ASP A 422 -15.23 -0.24 21.31
CA ASP A 422 -14.73 -1.60 21.06
C ASP A 422 -14.50 -2.39 22.36
N GLY A 423 -14.83 -1.83 23.52
CA GLY A 423 -14.85 -2.51 24.82
C GLY A 423 -13.56 -2.39 25.64
N HIS A 424 -12.62 -1.53 25.24
CA HIS A 424 -11.42 -1.27 26.03
C HIS A 424 -11.75 -0.37 27.23
N SER A 425 -11.35 -0.80 28.44
CA SER A 425 -11.56 -0.05 29.68
C SER A 425 -10.42 0.94 29.93
N VAL A 426 -10.78 2.17 30.30
CA VAL A 426 -9.80 3.20 30.69
C VAL A 426 -9.15 2.86 32.03
N CYS A 427 -7.82 3.00 32.07
CA CYS A 427 -6.98 2.92 33.26
C CYS A 427 -6.66 4.34 33.76
N TYR A 428 -6.77 4.56 35.07
CA TYR A 428 -6.52 5.86 35.70
C TYR A 428 -5.23 5.89 36.52
N ASP A 429 -4.33 4.92 36.33
CA ASP A 429 -3.15 4.73 37.17
C ASP A 429 -2.09 5.83 36.97
N ASN A 430 -1.98 6.37 35.76
CA ASN A 430 -0.98 7.37 35.40
C ASN A 430 -1.62 8.50 34.59
N ASP A 431 -1.04 9.70 34.71
CA ASP A 431 -1.42 10.85 33.90
C ASP A 431 -0.97 10.64 32.43
N PRO A 432 -1.91 10.48 31.48
CA PRO A 432 -1.58 10.16 30.10
C PRO A 432 -0.86 11.32 29.39
N TYR A 433 -1.10 12.58 29.79
CA TYR A 433 -0.38 13.72 29.22
C TYR A 433 1.08 13.76 29.67
N ARG A 434 1.35 13.34 30.91
CA ARG A 434 2.72 13.22 31.42
C ARG A 434 3.52 12.18 30.65
N GLU A 435 2.93 11.01 30.40
CA GLU A 435 3.61 9.95 29.63
C GLU A 435 3.78 10.33 28.16
N ALA A 436 2.79 10.99 27.56
CA ALA A 436 2.91 11.55 26.21
C ALA A 436 4.09 12.54 26.13
N ALA A 437 4.19 13.48 27.07
CA ALA A 437 5.26 14.47 27.12
C ALA A 437 6.64 13.83 27.25
N ARG A 438 6.76 12.77 28.07
CA ARG A 438 7.98 11.98 28.23
C ARG A 438 8.38 11.27 26.94
N ALA A 439 7.42 10.60 26.29
CA ALA A 439 7.64 9.87 25.05
C ALA A 439 8.01 10.80 23.87
N SER A 440 7.48 12.02 23.86
CA SER A 440 7.81 13.07 22.88
C SER A 440 9.09 13.83 23.18
N TRP A 441 9.75 13.52 24.31
CA TRP A 441 10.89 14.26 24.84
C TRP A 441 10.68 15.77 25.01
N HIS A 442 9.51 16.17 25.54
CA HIS A 442 9.22 17.57 25.85
C HIS A 442 10.30 18.14 26.81
N PRO A 443 10.81 19.37 26.58
CA PRO A 443 11.86 19.98 27.41
C PRO A 443 11.52 20.09 28.90
N ASP A 444 10.27 20.42 29.21
CA ASP A 444 9.73 20.51 30.57
C ASP A 444 8.36 19.83 30.65
N THR A 445 8.33 18.57 31.09
CA THR A 445 7.10 17.76 31.13
C THR A 445 6.10 18.27 32.16
N ASP A 446 6.58 18.84 33.28
CA ASP A 446 5.70 19.30 34.35
C ASP A 446 4.99 20.60 33.98
N ALA A 447 5.68 21.49 33.26
CA ALA A 447 5.06 22.71 32.74
C ALA A 447 3.94 22.40 31.74
N LEU A 448 4.15 21.43 30.83
CA LEU A 448 3.13 21.04 29.85
C LEU A 448 1.88 20.44 30.51
N VAL A 449 2.07 19.53 31.47
CA VAL A 449 0.96 18.90 32.19
C VAL A 449 0.15 19.95 32.97
N LYS A 450 0.83 20.89 33.63
CA LYS A 450 0.17 22.01 34.30
C LYS A 450 -0.61 22.86 33.30
N PHE A 451 -0.03 23.16 32.13
CA PHE A 451 -0.71 23.92 31.09
C PHE A 451 -2.03 23.27 30.65
N PHE A 452 -2.06 21.95 30.44
CA PHE A 452 -3.28 21.23 30.10
C PHE A 452 -4.30 21.10 31.26
N SER A 453 -3.88 21.37 32.49
CA SER A 453 -4.74 21.31 33.68
C SER A 453 -5.52 22.62 33.93
N TYR A 454 -5.20 23.70 33.21
CA TYR A 454 -5.94 24.98 33.28
C TYR A 454 -6.82 25.13 32.02
N PRO A 455 -8.14 24.95 32.13
CA PRO A 455 -9.07 25.12 31.00
C PRO A 455 -9.23 26.58 30.56
#